data_AF-A0A6G1F0B8-F1
#
_entry.id   AF-A0A6G1F0B8-F1
#
_cell.length_a   1.000
_cell.length_b   1.000
_cell.length_c   1.000
_cell.angle_alpha   90.00
_cell.angle_beta   90.00
_cell.angle_gamma   90.00
#
_symmetry.space_group_name_H-M   'P 1'
#
loop_
_entity.id
_entity.type
_entity.pdbx_description
1 polymer ?
#
loop_
_entity_poly.entity_id
_entity_poly.type
_entity_poly.pdbx_seq_one_letter_code
_entity_poly.pdbx_strand_id
1 'polypeptide(L)'
;MVSPGHALAGGDRLVSNNSKFALGFFKTVSKNSSYTSRNSYLCIWYNELPTITPLWSANGENPVVDPTSPELTISGDGNMVILDQATKSIIWSTRVNTTTNDTIAVLLNDGNLVLQSSSNSSMVFWQSFDYPTDNLFAYAKIGWNKVTGLNRRLVSRKNSIDQAAGLYSLEFDINGVGHLVWNSTVIYWSSGDWNGQFFGSAPEMFGATIPNFKFVNNDREVYLIYTLNNEKAITRAAIDVNGGGLAGEKGNGFLVEWKMIREALG
;
A
#
# COMPACT_ATOMS: atom_id res chain seq x y z
N MET A 1 12.05 3.91 -14.32
CA MET A 1 12.75 4.13 -13.03
C MET A 1 12.89 5.63 -12.80
N VAL A 2 13.18 6.06 -11.57
CA VAL A 2 13.63 7.42 -11.25
C VAL A 2 15.09 7.32 -10.79
N SER A 3 15.95 8.15 -11.35
CA SER A 3 17.39 8.18 -11.06
C SER A 3 17.84 9.58 -10.65
N PRO A 4 19.02 9.74 -10.03
CA PRO A 4 19.56 11.05 -9.73
C PRO A 4 19.56 11.97 -10.95
N GLY A 5 19.15 13.23 -10.75
CA GLY A 5 19.02 14.23 -11.82
C GLY A 5 17.77 14.10 -12.69
N HIS A 6 16.94 13.07 -12.50
CA HIS A 6 15.66 12.91 -13.18
C HIS A 6 14.52 12.95 -12.16
N ALA A 7 13.43 13.62 -12.50
CA ALA A 7 12.26 13.73 -11.65
C ALA A 7 11.00 13.26 -12.37
N LEU A 8 10.07 12.69 -11.61
CA LEU A 8 8.70 12.46 -12.03
C LEU A 8 7.86 13.64 -11.51
N ALA A 9 7.15 14.36 -12.37
CA ALA A 9 6.36 15.53 -11.96
C ALA A 9 5.09 15.69 -12.79
N GLY A 10 4.17 16.56 -12.35
CA GLY A 10 2.98 16.91 -13.12
C GLY A 10 2.11 15.69 -13.47
N GLY A 11 1.94 15.44 -14.78
CA GLY A 11 1.16 14.31 -15.30
C GLY A 11 2.00 13.05 -15.63
N ASP A 12 3.30 13.08 -15.36
CA ASP A 12 4.19 11.96 -15.66
C ASP A 12 3.88 10.75 -14.78
N ARG A 13 4.13 9.55 -15.33
CA ARG A 13 4.00 8.30 -14.58
C ARG A 13 5.12 7.33 -14.91
N LEU A 14 5.53 6.57 -13.90
CA LEU A 14 6.39 5.41 -14.02
C LEU A 14 5.51 4.16 -14.14
N VAL A 15 5.67 3.41 -15.23
CA VAL A 15 4.91 2.16 -15.47
C VAL A 15 5.82 0.96 -15.23
N SER A 16 5.31 -0.09 -14.58
CA SER A 16 6.04 -1.35 -14.39
C SER A 16 6.33 -2.02 -15.73
N ASN A 17 7.37 -2.86 -15.82
CA ASN A 17 7.80 -3.44 -17.10
C ASN A 17 6.72 -4.30 -17.76
N ASN A 18 5.90 -5.00 -16.98
CA ASN A 18 4.74 -5.75 -17.44
C ASN A 18 3.48 -4.90 -17.70
N SER A 19 3.58 -3.57 -17.59
CA SER A 19 2.48 -2.61 -17.76
C SER A 19 1.28 -2.76 -16.82
N LYS A 20 1.40 -3.58 -15.76
CA LYS A 20 0.30 -3.86 -14.82
C LYS A 20 0.09 -2.73 -13.80
N PHE A 21 1.17 -2.13 -13.33
CA PHE A 21 1.14 -1.07 -12.31
C PHE A 21 1.71 0.24 -12.84
N ALA A 22 1.20 1.34 -12.32
CA ALA A 22 1.74 2.67 -12.54
C ALA A 22 1.92 3.40 -11.21
N LEU A 23 2.94 4.25 -11.15
CA LEU A 23 3.26 5.16 -10.07
C LEU A 23 3.24 6.59 -10.62
N GLY A 24 2.62 7.52 -9.90
CA GLY A 24 2.62 8.93 -10.26
C GLY A 24 1.77 9.78 -9.32
N PHE A 25 1.63 11.07 -9.62
CA PHE A 25 0.85 11.97 -8.80
C PHE A 25 -0.64 11.90 -9.13
N PHE A 26 -1.42 11.45 -8.17
CA PHE A 26 -2.88 11.44 -8.20
C PHE A 26 -3.42 12.68 -7.48
N LYS A 27 -4.26 13.46 -8.18
CA LYS A 27 -4.90 14.65 -7.63
C LYS A 27 -6.31 14.33 -7.18
N THR A 28 -6.59 14.65 -5.92
CA THR A 28 -7.93 14.61 -5.35
C THR A 28 -8.49 16.01 -5.28
N VAL A 29 -9.82 16.15 -5.35
CA VAL A 29 -10.51 17.44 -5.23
C VAL A 29 -11.43 17.38 -4.03
N SER A 30 -11.16 18.22 -3.04
CA SER A 30 -12.07 18.46 -1.91
C SER A 30 -12.80 19.78 -2.14
N LYS A 31 -14.13 19.74 -2.07
CA LYS A 31 -14.99 20.91 -2.20
C LYS A 31 -15.78 21.11 -0.92
N ASN A 32 -15.73 22.30 -0.34
CA ASN A 32 -16.77 22.77 0.59
C ASN A 32 -17.53 23.95 -0.04
N SER A 33 -18.48 24.52 0.70
CA SER A 33 -19.31 25.65 0.25
C SER A 33 -18.55 26.94 -0.12
N SER A 34 -17.28 27.06 0.26
CA SER A 34 -16.48 28.29 0.19
C SER A 34 -15.15 28.15 -0.57
N TYR A 35 -14.60 26.95 -0.73
CA TYR A 35 -13.36 26.74 -1.47
C TYR A 35 -13.25 25.33 -2.09
N THR A 36 -12.43 25.23 -3.14
CA THR A 36 -11.99 23.97 -3.73
C THR A 36 -10.50 23.81 -3.46
N SER A 37 -10.11 22.74 -2.75
CA SER A 37 -8.71 22.37 -2.55
C SER A 37 -8.37 21.17 -3.43
N ARG A 38 -7.20 21.19 -4.07
CA ARG A 38 -6.65 20.00 -4.71
C ARG A 38 -5.43 19.53 -3.95
N ASN A 39 -5.44 18.25 -3.63
CA ASN A 39 -4.38 17.60 -2.88
C ASN A 39 -3.74 16.55 -3.79
N SER A 40 -2.42 16.62 -3.94
CA SER A 40 -1.63 15.72 -4.76
C SER A 40 -0.93 14.68 -3.88
N TYR A 41 -1.10 13.41 -4.24
CA TYR A 41 -0.50 12.27 -3.57
C TYR A 41 0.31 11.46 -4.59
N LEU A 42 1.50 11.00 -4.21
CA LEU A 42 2.21 9.98 -4.98
C LEU A 42 1.59 8.62 -4.68
N CYS A 43 1.01 7.98 -5.70
CA CYS A 43 0.25 6.75 -5.55
C CYS A 43 0.71 5.66 -6.52
N ILE A 44 0.47 4.40 -6.15
CA ILE A 44 0.55 3.23 -7.05
C ILE A 44 -0.88 2.78 -7.38
N TRP A 45 -1.16 2.42 -8.63
CA TRP A 45 -2.46 1.89 -9.06
C TRP A 45 -2.31 0.87 -10.20
N TYR A 46 -3.40 0.16 -10.52
CA TYR A 46 -3.47 -0.70 -11.71
C TYR A 46 -3.53 0.16 -12.98
N ASN A 47 -2.53 0.03 -13.84
CA ASN A 47 -2.35 0.88 -15.01
C ASN A 47 -3.40 0.63 -16.12
N GLU A 48 -3.92 -0.60 -16.21
CA GLU A 48 -4.92 -0.98 -17.22
C GLU A 48 -6.37 -0.58 -16.87
N LEU A 49 -6.61 -0.05 -15.66
CA LEU A 49 -7.94 0.38 -15.25
C LEU A 49 -8.24 1.82 -15.73
N PRO A 50 -9.45 2.09 -16.25
CA PRO A 50 -9.82 3.43 -16.71
C PRO A 50 -9.98 4.42 -15.56
N THR A 51 -10.37 3.93 -14.38
CA THR A 51 -10.48 4.72 -13.16
C THR A 51 -9.26 4.45 -12.28
N ILE A 52 -8.56 5.51 -11.90
CA ILE A 52 -7.43 5.41 -10.97
C ILE A 52 -7.99 5.17 -9.56
N THR A 53 -7.70 3.98 -9.03
CA THR A 53 -7.90 3.65 -7.63
C THR A 53 -6.52 3.48 -7.01
N PRO A 54 -6.07 4.41 -6.14
CA PRO A 54 -4.82 4.22 -5.42
C PRO A 54 -4.83 2.90 -4.65
N LEU A 55 -3.74 2.16 -4.68
CA LEU A 55 -3.50 0.93 -3.90
C LEU A 55 -2.48 1.19 -2.78
N TRP A 56 -1.61 2.18 -3.00
CA TRP A 56 -0.59 2.63 -2.06
C TRP A 56 -0.39 4.13 -2.24
N SER A 57 -0.03 4.84 -1.17
CA SER A 57 0.31 6.27 -1.22
C SER A 57 1.49 6.61 -0.30
N ALA A 58 2.45 7.38 -0.79
CA ALA A 58 3.63 7.77 -0.01
C ALA A 58 3.30 8.84 1.04
N ASN A 59 2.63 9.91 0.61
CA ASN A 59 2.43 11.14 1.37
C ASN A 59 0.96 11.33 1.78
N GLY A 60 0.28 10.25 2.17
CA GLY A 60 -1.13 10.29 2.60
C GLY A 60 -1.39 11.32 3.70
N GLU A 61 -0.51 11.38 4.71
CA GLU A 61 -0.61 12.34 5.81
C GLU A 61 -0.29 13.79 5.42
N ASN A 62 0.56 13.98 4.41
CA ASN A 62 1.10 15.29 4.02
C ASN A 62 0.94 15.49 2.50
N PRO A 63 -0.28 15.74 2.02
CA PRO A 63 -0.51 16.05 0.61
C PRO A 63 0.23 17.32 0.18
N VAL A 64 0.61 17.38 -1.09
CA VAL A 64 1.02 18.65 -1.70
C VAL A 64 -0.23 19.38 -2.19
N VAL A 65 -0.47 20.57 -1.65
CA VAL A 65 -1.70 21.34 -1.87
C VAL A 65 -1.48 22.42 -2.93
N ASP A 66 -2.47 22.59 -3.82
CA ASP A 66 -2.49 23.68 -4.81
C ASP A 66 -2.23 25.05 -4.12
N PRO A 67 -1.49 25.98 -4.75
CA PRO A 67 -1.08 25.97 -6.15
C PRO A 67 0.27 25.29 -6.43
N THR A 68 0.90 24.66 -5.44
CA THR A 68 2.22 24.04 -5.61
C THR A 68 2.12 22.72 -6.38
N SER A 69 3.20 22.36 -7.08
CA SER A 69 3.30 21.09 -7.79
C SER A 69 4.32 20.19 -7.10
N PRO A 70 4.03 18.89 -6.93
CA PRO A 70 5.00 17.96 -6.38
C PRO A 70 5.94 17.41 -7.46
N GLU A 71 7.15 17.02 -7.05
CA GLU A 71 8.05 16.19 -7.84
C GLU A 71 8.64 15.05 -7.01
N LEU A 72 8.76 13.87 -7.60
CA LEU A 72 9.46 12.72 -7.02
C LEU A 72 10.85 12.65 -7.63
N THR A 73 11.88 12.60 -6.79
CA THR A 73 13.29 12.54 -7.23
C THR A 73 14.15 11.73 -6.25
N ILE A 74 15.41 11.50 -6.61
CA ILE A 74 16.45 10.99 -5.71
C ILE A 74 17.26 12.19 -5.20
N SER A 75 17.26 12.41 -3.89
CA SER A 75 18.06 13.46 -3.25
C SER A 75 19.55 13.09 -3.19
N GLY A 76 20.41 14.08 -2.95
CA GLY A 76 21.87 13.90 -2.98
C GLY A 76 22.43 12.93 -1.92
N ASP A 77 21.63 12.61 -0.90
CA ASP A 77 21.91 11.60 0.13
C ASP A 77 21.45 10.18 -0.27
N GLY A 78 20.90 9.99 -1.47
CA GLY A 78 20.41 8.70 -1.95
C GLY A 78 18.98 8.34 -1.48
N ASN A 79 18.27 9.26 -0.82
CA ASN A 79 16.88 9.02 -0.47
C ASN A 79 15.94 9.31 -1.66
N MET A 80 14.84 8.54 -1.73
CA MET A 80 13.73 8.90 -2.61
C MET A 80 12.84 9.91 -1.87
N VAL A 81 12.61 11.07 -2.49
CA VAL A 81 11.91 12.20 -1.86
C VAL A 81 10.80 12.76 -2.73
N ILE A 82 9.75 13.25 -2.08
CA ILE A 82 8.74 14.12 -2.69
C ILE A 82 9.04 15.55 -2.27
N LEU A 83 9.25 16.42 -3.23
CA LEU A 83 9.49 17.85 -3.02
C LEU A 83 8.28 18.67 -3.46
N ASP A 84 8.05 19.78 -2.77
CA ASP A 84 7.34 20.91 -3.36
C ASP A 84 8.28 21.60 -4.36
N GLN A 85 7.88 21.69 -5.63
CA GLN A 85 8.70 22.27 -6.68
C GLN A 85 9.02 23.76 -6.48
N ALA A 86 8.10 24.52 -5.88
CA ALA A 86 8.26 25.96 -5.69
C ALA A 86 9.20 26.28 -4.54
N THR A 87 9.04 25.58 -3.40
CA THR A 87 9.82 25.84 -2.18
C THR A 87 11.06 24.96 -2.06
N LYS A 88 11.13 23.87 -2.84
CA LYS A 88 12.14 22.80 -2.73
C LYS A 88 12.16 22.13 -1.35
N SER A 89 11.09 22.27 -0.58
CA SER A 89 10.95 21.61 0.72
C SER A 89 10.62 20.13 0.54
N ILE A 90 11.17 19.29 1.42
CA ILE A 90 10.89 17.86 1.46
C ILE A 90 9.58 17.62 2.18
N ILE A 91 8.60 17.08 1.45
CA ILE A 91 7.27 16.71 1.95
C ILE A 91 7.28 15.28 2.51
N TRP A 92 8.00 14.38 1.84
CA TRP A 92 8.14 12.98 2.22
C TRP A 92 9.51 12.43 1.79
N SER A 93 10.04 11.47 2.54
CA SER A 93 11.31 10.80 2.24
C SER A 93 11.29 9.36 2.75
N THR A 94 12.00 8.46 2.08
CA THR A 94 12.24 7.08 2.55
C THR A 94 12.98 7.01 3.88
N ARG A 95 13.76 8.05 4.23
CA ARG A 95 14.56 8.15 5.46
C ARG A 95 15.45 6.93 5.71
N VAL A 96 15.98 6.35 4.64
CA VAL A 96 16.94 5.26 4.74
C VAL A 96 18.30 5.81 5.16
N ASN A 97 18.96 5.07 6.04
CA ASN A 97 20.35 5.33 6.41
C ASN A 97 21.26 4.53 5.48
N THR A 98 21.52 5.06 4.28
CA THR A 98 22.37 4.39 3.27
C THR A 98 23.82 4.86 3.40
N THR A 99 24.76 3.97 3.09
CA THR A 99 26.18 4.31 2.97
C THR A 99 26.55 4.73 1.53
N THR A 100 25.56 4.83 0.65
CA THR A 100 25.71 5.14 -0.78
C THR A 100 24.62 6.10 -1.23
N ASN A 101 24.98 7.01 -2.13
CA ASN A 101 24.08 7.90 -2.84
C ASN A 101 23.76 7.42 -4.27
N ASP A 102 24.31 6.26 -4.67
CA ASP A 102 24.09 5.64 -5.98
C ASP A 102 22.81 4.79 -6.00
N THR A 103 21.69 5.41 -5.68
CA THR A 103 20.39 4.74 -5.57
C THR A 103 19.44 5.12 -6.70
N ILE A 104 18.55 4.21 -7.06
CA ILE A 104 17.47 4.43 -8.02
C ILE A 104 16.14 3.90 -7.48
N ALA A 105 15.04 4.54 -7.87
CA ALA A 105 13.70 4.05 -7.58
C ALA A 105 13.12 3.26 -8.77
N VAL A 106 12.63 2.05 -8.51
CA VAL A 106 12.11 1.13 -9.52
C VAL A 106 10.74 0.62 -9.09
N LEU A 107 9.75 0.69 -10.00
CA LEU A 107 8.47 0.04 -9.81
C LEU A 107 8.54 -1.37 -10.43
N LEU A 108 8.51 -2.40 -9.58
CA LEU A 108 8.59 -3.79 -9.98
C LEU A 108 7.25 -4.30 -10.55
N ASN A 109 7.30 -5.47 -11.20
CA ASN A 109 6.15 -6.07 -11.90
C ASN A 109 5.01 -6.52 -10.98
N ASP A 110 5.30 -6.76 -9.70
CA ASP A 110 4.36 -7.07 -8.63
C ASP A 110 3.74 -5.82 -7.98
N GLY A 111 4.19 -4.63 -8.39
CA GLY A 111 3.75 -3.34 -7.84
C GLY A 111 4.60 -2.85 -6.67
N ASN A 112 5.64 -3.58 -6.28
CA ASN A 112 6.56 -3.13 -5.24
C ASN A 112 7.42 -1.98 -5.77
N LEU A 113 7.36 -0.82 -5.11
CA LEU A 113 8.25 0.31 -5.39
C LEU A 113 9.48 0.15 -4.50
N VAL A 114 10.65 -0.01 -5.11
CA VAL A 114 11.91 -0.25 -4.40
C VAL A 114 12.89 0.89 -4.62
N LEU A 115 13.60 1.25 -3.56
CA LEU A 115 14.82 2.04 -3.62
C LEU A 115 15.99 1.08 -3.49
N GLN A 116 16.81 0.98 -4.54
CA GLN A 116 17.89 0.00 -4.62
C GLN A 116 19.17 0.63 -5.18
N SER A 117 20.30 -0.06 -5.05
CA SER A 117 21.55 0.35 -5.69
C SER A 117 21.41 0.37 -7.21
N SER A 118 21.97 1.40 -7.83
CA SER A 118 22.03 1.55 -9.29
C SER A 118 22.93 0.49 -9.95
N SER A 119 23.93 -0.02 -9.23
CA SER A 119 24.92 -0.99 -9.72
C SER A 119 24.60 -2.43 -9.31
N ASN A 120 23.78 -2.64 -8.27
CA ASN A 120 23.41 -3.96 -7.79
C ASN A 120 21.94 -3.97 -7.32
N SER A 121 21.04 -4.47 -8.17
CA SER A 121 19.61 -4.55 -7.86
C SER A 121 19.25 -5.46 -6.68
N SER A 122 20.14 -6.35 -6.25
CA SER A 122 19.92 -7.18 -5.05
C SER A 122 20.11 -6.40 -3.75
N MET A 123 20.74 -5.22 -3.79
CA MET A 123 20.86 -4.32 -2.64
C MET A 123 19.67 -3.36 -2.61
N VAL A 124 18.61 -3.80 -1.93
CA VAL A 124 17.40 -3.00 -1.68
C VAL A 124 17.52 -2.30 -0.33
N PHE A 125 17.33 -0.98 -0.32
CA PHE A 125 17.41 -0.14 0.87
C PHE A 125 16.03 0.16 1.47
N TRP A 126 15.00 0.24 0.62
CA TRP A 126 13.62 0.48 1.02
C TRP A 126 12.66 -0.14 0.01
N GLN A 127 11.47 -0.54 0.46
CA GLN A 127 10.42 -1.05 -0.41
C GLN A 127 9.03 -0.69 0.11
N SER A 128 8.08 -0.39 -0.80
CA SER A 128 6.72 -0.01 -0.42
C SER A 128 5.95 -1.12 0.27
N PHE A 129 6.26 -2.39 -0.02
CA PHE A 129 5.63 -3.55 0.62
C PHE A 129 5.89 -3.64 2.14
N ASP A 130 6.93 -2.96 2.65
CA ASP A 130 7.19 -2.85 4.09
C ASP A 130 6.37 -1.75 4.78
N TYR A 131 5.74 -0.88 3.99
CA TYR A 131 4.93 0.25 4.45
C TYR A 131 3.58 0.28 3.72
N PRO A 132 2.75 -0.76 3.88
CA PRO A 132 1.44 -0.81 3.24
C PRO A 132 0.52 0.31 3.73
N THR A 133 -0.47 0.68 2.91
CA THR A 133 -1.56 1.58 3.28
C THR A 133 -2.80 0.76 3.64
N ASP A 134 -3.90 0.91 2.91
CA ASP A 134 -5.14 0.19 3.11
C ASP A 134 -5.25 -1.10 2.27
N ASN A 135 -4.35 -1.34 1.30
CA ASN A 135 -4.37 -2.52 0.44
C ASN A 135 -3.17 -3.44 0.70
N LEU A 136 -3.44 -4.75 0.70
CA LEU A 136 -2.44 -5.81 0.60
C LEU A 136 -2.22 -6.13 -0.87
N PHE A 137 -0.97 -6.02 -1.32
CA PHE A 137 -0.56 -6.45 -2.65
C PHE A 137 -0.32 -7.97 -2.66
N ALA A 138 -0.51 -8.60 -3.81
CA ALA A 138 -0.06 -9.97 -3.99
C ALA A 138 1.44 -10.05 -3.70
N TYR A 139 1.86 -11.13 -3.05
CA TYR A 139 3.24 -11.38 -2.62
C TYR A 139 3.78 -10.45 -1.51
N ALA A 140 3.04 -9.41 -1.11
CA ALA A 140 3.37 -8.61 0.06
C ALA A 140 2.93 -9.31 1.36
N LYS A 141 3.65 -9.02 2.45
CA LYS A 141 3.39 -9.60 3.78
C LYS A 141 2.62 -8.59 4.64
N ILE A 142 1.62 -9.06 5.39
CA ILE A 142 1.10 -8.35 6.57
C ILE A 142 1.43 -9.15 7.83
N GLY A 143 1.87 -8.47 8.88
CA GLY A 143 2.35 -9.05 10.13
C GLY A 143 3.79 -8.64 10.46
N TRP A 144 4.41 -9.41 11.36
CA TRP A 144 5.68 -9.12 11.98
C TRP A 144 6.86 -9.79 11.30
N ASN A 145 7.93 -9.01 11.08
CA ASN A 145 9.28 -9.54 11.14
C ASN A 145 9.77 -9.42 12.60
N LYS A 146 9.86 -10.54 13.32
CA LYS A 146 10.24 -10.59 14.74
C LYS A 146 11.72 -10.27 14.95
N VAL A 147 12.54 -10.41 13.91
CA VAL A 147 13.99 -10.12 13.96
C VAL A 147 14.26 -8.63 13.89
N THR A 148 13.59 -7.90 12.99
CA THR A 148 13.78 -6.46 12.80
C THR A 148 12.80 -5.62 13.63
N GLY A 149 11.75 -6.22 14.17
CA GLY A 149 10.66 -5.53 14.86
C GLY A 149 9.67 -4.83 13.93
N LEU A 150 9.80 -5.00 12.62
CA LEU A 150 8.90 -4.38 11.64
C LEU A 150 7.53 -5.05 11.65
N ASN A 151 6.48 -4.28 11.99
CA ASN A 151 5.08 -4.69 11.89
C ASN A 151 4.42 -4.05 10.65
N ARG A 152 4.00 -4.88 9.71
CA ARG A 152 3.26 -4.48 8.51
C ARG A 152 1.77 -4.65 8.76
N ARG A 153 1.04 -3.54 8.86
CA ARG A 153 -0.42 -3.55 9.06
C ARG A 153 -1.13 -2.76 7.98
N LEU A 154 -2.35 -3.14 7.65
CA LEU A 154 -3.19 -2.31 6.80
C LEU A 154 -3.90 -1.28 7.64
N VAL A 155 -3.96 -0.05 7.17
CA VAL A 155 -4.70 1.05 7.81
C VAL A 155 -5.65 1.63 6.78
N SER A 156 -6.92 1.76 7.15
CA SER A 156 -7.94 2.31 6.27
C SER A 156 -7.57 3.74 5.85
N ARG A 157 -8.12 4.20 4.74
CA ARG A 157 -8.10 5.63 4.44
C ARG A 157 -9.06 6.38 5.37
N LYS A 158 -8.83 7.68 5.50
CA LYS A 158 -9.70 8.57 6.26
C LYS A 158 -11.08 8.71 5.63
N ASN A 159 -11.16 8.76 4.31
CA ASN A 159 -12.41 8.68 3.54
C ASN A 159 -12.12 8.31 2.06
N SER A 160 -13.13 8.40 1.19
CA SER A 160 -13.01 8.06 -0.24
C SER A 160 -12.14 9.02 -1.06
N ILE A 161 -11.79 10.18 -0.50
CA ILE A 161 -11.02 11.25 -1.16
C ILE A 161 -9.63 11.36 -0.51
N ASP A 162 -9.59 11.52 0.81
CA ASP A 162 -8.38 11.76 1.60
C ASP A 162 -7.60 10.45 1.82
N GLN A 163 -6.34 10.42 1.36
CA GLN A 163 -5.46 9.25 1.45
C GLN A 163 -4.74 9.14 2.81
N ALA A 164 -4.94 10.10 3.72
CA ALA A 164 -4.47 9.99 5.10
C ALA A 164 -5.04 8.74 5.79
N ALA A 165 -4.34 8.26 6.81
CA ALA A 165 -4.77 7.17 7.65
C ALA A 165 -6.11 7.48 8.32
N GLY A 166 -7.00 6.49 8.30
CA GLY A 166 -8.27 6.48 9.01
C GLY A 166 -8.13 5.82 10.38
N LEU A 167 -9.27 5.41 10.93
CA LEU A 167 -9.35 4.87 12.29
C LEU A 167 -9.29 3.34 12.35
N TYR A 168 -9.41 2.64 11.22
CA TYR A 168 -9.49 1.19 11.21
C TYR A 168 -8.20 0.57 10.72
N SER A 169 -7.78 -0.54 11.31
CA SER A 169 -6.60 -1.28 10.87
C SER A 169 -6.81 -2.78 10.94
N LEU A 170 -6.13 -3.50 10.04
CA LEU A 170 -5.92 -4.94 10.10
C LEU A 170 -4.46 -5.20 10.49
N GLU A 171 -4.24 -5.81 11.63
CA GLU A 171 -2.92 -6.13 12.16
C GLU A 171 -2.86 -7.53 12.75
N PHE A 172 -1.67 -8.15 12.74
CA PHE A 172 -1.44 -9.42 13.42
C PHE A 172 -0.73 -9.15 14.75
N ASP A 173 -1.05 -9.92 15.79
CA ASP A 173 -0.22 -9.98 16.98
C ASP A 173 1.02 -10.87 16.76
N ILE A 174 1.91 -10.93 17.74
CA ILE A 174 3.14 -11.74 17.64
C ILE A 174 2.87 -13.25 17.75
N ASN A 175 1.67 -13.64 18.18
CA ASN A 175 1.22 -15.03 18.32
C ASN A 175 0.51 -15.54 17.07
N GLY A 176 0.21 -14.67 16.10
CA GLY A 176 -0.41 -15.04 14.85
C GLY A 176 -1.91 -14.82 14.75
N VAL A 177 -2.52 -14.14 15.72
CA VAL A 177 -3.94 -13.77 15.67
C VAL A 177 -4.08 -12.46 14.91
N GLY A 178 -4.89 -12.45 13.85
CA GLY A 178 -5.26 -11.24 13.13
C GLY A 178 -6.36 -10.49 13.86
N HIS A 179 -6.26 -9.18 13.94
CA HIS A 179 -7.23 -8.29 14.58
C HIS A 179 -7.66 -7.19 13.63
N LEU A 180 -8.97 -6.91 13.63
CA LEU A 180 -9.48 -5.64 13.17
C LEU A 180 -9.63 -4.71 14.37
N VAL A 181 -9.01 -3.54 14.28
CA VAL A 181 -8.85 -2.60 15.38
C VAL A 181 -9.40 -1.24 14.98
N TRP A 182 -10.23 -0.67 15.85
CA TRP A 182 -10.71 0.70 15.75
C TRP A 182 -9.91 1.60 16.70
N ASN A 183 -9.48 2.73 16.16
CA ASN A 183 -8.73 3.78 16.85
C ASN A 183 -7.51 3.23 17.62
N SER A 184 -6.82 2.25 17.03
CA SER A 184 -5.65 1.54 17.59
C SER A 184 -5.85 0.90 18.98
N THR A 185 -7.07 0.82 19.51
CA THR A 185 -7.33 0.46 20.91
C THR A 185 -8.45 -0.55 21.07
N VAL A 186 -9.46 -0.52 20.21
CA VAL A 186 -10.63 -1.38 20.33
C VAL A 186 -10.56 -2.48 19.27
N ILE A 187 -10.23 -3.70 19.71
CA ILE A 187 -10.36 -4.89 18.87
C ILE A 187 -11.85 -5.22 18.75
N TYR A 188 -12.41 -5.16 17.55
CA TYR A 188 -13.82 -5.47 17.30
C TYR A 188 -14.02 -6.77 16.52
N TRP A 189 -12.94 -7.36 16.00
CA TRP A 189 -12.95 -8.68 15.38
C TRP A 189 -11.57 -9.32 15.49
N SER A 190 -11.54 -10.65 15.61
CA SER A 190 -10.32 -11.45 15.59
C SER A 190 -10.46 -12.61 14.62
N SER A 191 -9.36 -13.02 13.99
CA SER A 191 -9.36 -14.05 12.95
C SER A 191 -9.69 -15.45 13.46
N GLY A 192 -9.45 -15.71 14.74
CA GLY A 192 -9.36 -17.08 15.24
C GLY A 192 -8.13 -17.80 14.69
N ASP A 193 -8.09 -19.12 14.88
CA ASP A 193 -6.92 -19.93 14.53
C ASP A 193 -6.82 -20.22 13.03
N TRP A 194 -5.59 -20.30 12.53
CA TRP A 194 -5.30 -20.75 11.18
C TRP A 194 -5.42 -22.27 11.08
N ASN A 195 -6.30 -22.77 10.22
CA ASN A 195 -6.55 -24.22 10.07
C ASN A 195 -5.72 -24.90 8.96
N GLY A 196 -4.80 -24.16 8.32
CA GLY A 196 -4.04 -24.62 7.16
C GLY A 196 -4.53 -24.06 5.82
N GLN A 197 -5.75 -23.54 5.76
CA GLN A 197 -6.38 -22.99 4.54
C GLN A 197 -6.95 -21.58 4.75
N PHE A 198 -7.57 -21.34 5.90
CA PHE A 198 -8.18 -20.06 6.26
C PHE A 198 -8.16 -19.89 7.79
N PHE A 199 -8.49 -18.68 8.27
CA PHE A 199 -8.67 -18.44 9.70
C PHE A 199 -10.11 -18.76 10.12
N GLY A 200 -10.32 -19.36 11.29
CA GLY A 200 -11.62 -19.88 11.72
C GLY A 200 -12.78 -18.88 11.66
N SER A 201 -12.51 -17.58 11.90
CA SER A 201 -13.51 -16.50 11.81
C SER A 201 -13.52 -15.76 10.47
N ALA A 202 -12.75 -16.26 9.48
CA ALA A 202 -12.70 -15.77 8.10
C ALA A 202 -12.77 -16.92 7.05
N PRO A 203 -13.83 -17.75 7.06
CA PRO A 203 -13.97 -18.87 6.12
C PRO A 203 -13.98 -18.47 4.64
N GLU A 204 -14.35 -17.23 4.34
CA GLU A 204 -14.35 -16.62 3.01
C GLU A 204 -12.96 -16.46 2.37
N MET A 205 -11.88 -16.67 3.13
CA MET A 205 -10.51 -16.71 2.59
C MET A 205 -10.23 -17.95 1.73
N PHE A 206 -11.20 -18.84 1.58
CA PHE A 206 -11.07 -20.05 0.78
C PHE A 206 -12.16 -20.15 -0.29
N GLY A 207 -11.77 -20.40 -1.54
CA GLY A 207 -12.70 -20.57 -2.65
C GLY A 207 -12.01 -20.50 -4.02
N ALA A 208 -12.70 -20.95 -5.08
CA ALA A 208 -12.11 -21.04 -6.43
C ALA A 208 -11.71 -19.68 -7.03
N THR A 209 -12.38 -18.60 -6.62
CA THR A 209 -12.13 -17.22 -7.06
C THR A 209 -11.34 -16.41 -6.04
N ILE A 210 -10.85 -17.05 -4.98
CA ILE A 210 -10.11 -16.42 -3.90
C ILE A 210 -8.61 -16.64 -4.14
N PRO A 211 -7.76 -15.60 -3.97
CA PRO A 211 -6.32 -15.78 -4.05
C PRO A 211 -5.83 -16.81 -3.04
N ASN A 212 -4.73 -17.50 -3.36
CA ASN A 212 -4.20 -18.51 -2.45
C ASN A 212 -3.49 -17.82 -1.29
N PHE A 213 -4.07 -17.91 -0.09
CA PHE A 213 -3.51 -17.38 1.14
C PHE A 213 -2.58 -18.37 1.81
N LYS A 214 -1.44 -17.86 2.29
CA LYS A 214 -0.51 -18.61 3.13
C LYS A 214 -0.25 -17.82 4.40
N PHE A 215 -0.36 -18.51 5.52
CA PHE A 215 0.03 -17.99 6.81
C PHE A 215 1.33 -18.65 7.29
N VAL A 216 2.21 -17.85 7.87
CA VAL A 216 3.46 -18.31 8.48
C VAL A 216 3.52 -17.74 9.89
N ASN A 217 3.79 -18.60 10.87
CA ASN A 217 4.07 -18.22 12.24
C ASN A 217 5.20 -19.09 12.77
N ASN A 218 6.37 -18.49 12.98
CA ASN A 218 7.55 -19.13 13.54
C ASN A 218 8.35 -18.14 14.39
N ASP A 219 9.52 -18.54 14.88
CA ASP A 219 10.35 -17.72 15.78
C ASP A 219 10.88 -16.44 15.14
N ARG A 220 10.87 -16.35 13.79
CA ARG A 220 11.42 -15.21 13.05
C ARG A 220 10.38 -14.28 12.48
N GLU A 221 9.23 -14.80 12.03
CA GLU A 221 8.20 -13.99 11.39
C GLU A 221 6.79 -14.53 11.68
N VAL A 222 5.82 -13.62 11.70
CA VAL A 222 4.38 -13.90 11.65
C VAL A 222 3.84 -13.12 10.47
N TYR A 223 3.28 -13.77 9.46
CA TYR A 223 2.64 -13.02 8.39
C TYR A 223 1.61 -13.82 7.61
N LEU A 224 0.65 -13.08 7.05
CA LEU A 224 -0.21 -13.51 5.96
C LEU A 224 0.32 -12.94 4.64
N ILE A 225 0.30 -13.77 3.60
CA ILE A 225 0.63 -13.43 2.21
C ILE A 225 -0.43 -14.07 1.32
N TYR A 226 -0.65 -13.51 0.14
CA TYR A 226 -1.41 -14.20 -0.89
C TYR A 226 -0.69 -14.20 -2.23
N THR A 227 -0.95 -15.23 -3.04
CA THR A 227 -0.40 -15.38 -4.39
C THR A 227 -1.52 -15.41 -5.42
N LEU A 228 -1.19 -15.04 -6.66
CA LEU A 228 -2.13 -15.06 -7.77
C LEU A 228 -2.04 -16.38 -8.53
N ASN A 229 -3.18 -16.95 -8.90
CA ASN A 229 -3.23 -18.09 -9.83
C ASN A 229 -2.92 -17.64 -11.27
N ASN A 230 -3.24 -16.38 -11.58
CA ASN A 230 -2.96 -15.74 -12.86
C ASN A 230 -2.23 -14.42 -12.60
N GLU A 231 -1.00 -14.26 -13.06
CA GLU A 231 -0.22 -13.04 -12.84
C GLU A 231 -0.84 -11.78 -13.47
N LYS A 232 -1.75 -11.93 -14.43
CA LYS A 232 -2.52 -10.82 -15.02
C LYS A 232 -3.75 -10.44 -14.21
N ALA A 233 -4.14 -11.22 -13.22
CA ALA A 233 -5.30 -10.94 -12.38
C ALA A 233 -5.18 -9.59 -11.68
N ILE A 234 -6.24 -8.79 -11.76
CA ILE A 234 -6.44 -7.63 -10.90
C ILE A 234 -7.15 -8.11 -9.66
N THR A 235 -6.51 -7.96 -8.51
CA THR A 235 -7.10 -8.32 -7.22
C THR A 235 -7.20 -7.09 -6.34
N ARG A 236 -8.05 -7.15 -5.33
CA ARG A 236 -8.12 -6.12 -4.29
C ARG A 236 -8.34 -6.80 -2.97
N ALA A 237 -7.31 -6.83 -2.13
CA ALA A 237 -7.38 -7.21 -0.72
C ALA A 237 -7.11 -5.95 0.11
N ALA A 238 -8.07 -5.45 0.88
CA ALA A 238 -7.98 -4.14 1.53
C ALA A 238 -8.81 -4.04 2.82
N ILE A 239 -8.60 -2.97 3.59
CA ILE A 239 -9.54 -2.51 4.62
C ILE A 239 -10.20 -1.20 4.17
N ASP A 240 -11.54 -1.15 4.24
CA ASP A 240 -12.32 0.01 3.84
C ASP A 240 -12.36 1.09 4.95
N VAL A 241 -12.87 2.27 4.59
CA VAL A 241 -12.95 3.45 5.49
C VAL A 241 -13.88 3.25 6.69
N ASN A 242 -14.62 2.14 6.72
CA ASN A 242 -15.57 1.77 7.74
C ASN A 242 -15.11 0.55 8.57
N GLY A 243 -13.91 0.04 8.33
CA GLY A 243 -13.35 -1.11 9.04
C GLY A 243 -13.78 -2.48 8.50
N GLY A 244 -14.44 -2.54 7.34
CA GLY A 244 -14.70 -3.80 6.64
C GLY A 244 -13.48 -4.20 5.80
N GLY A 245 -13.09 -5.47 5.85
CA GLY A 245 -12.13 -6.02 4.88
C GLY A 245 -12.79 -6.24 3.51
N LEU A 246 -12.04 -6.08 2.42
CA LEU A 246 -12.44 -6.29 1.02
C LEU A 246 -11.46 -7.28 0.38
N ALA A 247 -11.90 -8.29 -0.38
CA ALA A 247 -11.00 -9.26 -1.01
C ALA A 247 -11.55 -9.87 -2.31
N GLY A 248 -11.15 -9.43 -3.51
CA GLY A 248 -11.71 -10.00 -4.76
C GLY A 248 -10.78 -9.96 -5.97
N GLU A 249 -11.19 -10.62 -7.06
CA GLU A 249 -10.50 -10.63 -8.37
C GLU A 249 -11.45 -10.13 -9.48
N LYS A 250 -10.93 -9.31 -10.41
CA LYS A 250 -11.67 -8.85 -11.59
C LYS A 250 -11.63 -9.92 -12.68
N GLY A 251 -12.75 -10.58 -12.97
CA GLY A 251 -12.81 -11.52 -14.10
C GLY A 251 -13.99 -12.50 -14.16
N ASN A 252 -14.72 -12.70 -13.06
CA ASN A 252 -15.86 -13.65 -13.00
C ASN A 252 -17.24 -12.99 -12.77
N GLY A 253 -17.40 -11.75 -13.22
CA GLY A 253 -18.61 -10.96 -12.98
C GLY A 253 -18.56 -10.31 -11.60
N PHE A 254 -18.47 -8.98 -11.60
CA PHE A 254 -18.34 -8.08 -10.45
C PHE A 254 -16.98 -8.09 -9.74
N LEU A 255 -16.51 -6.88 -9.43
CA LEU A 255 -15.72 -6.65 -8.23
C LEU A 255 -16.60 -7.16 -7.10
N VAL A 256 -16.36 -8.38 -6.61
CA VAL A 256 -17.06 -8.83 -5.42
C VAL A 256 -16.50 -7.98 -4.28
N GLU A 257 -17.26 -6.95 -3.92
CA GLU A 257 -17.07 -6.19 -2.71
C GLU A 257 -17.47 -7.13 -1.57
N TRP A 258 -16.52 -7.94 -1.12
CA TRP A 258 -16.71 -8.68 0.12
C TRP A 258 -16.66 -7.65 1.23
N LYS A 259 -17.72 -7.58 2.02
CA LYS A 259 -17.70 -6.86 3.28
C LYS A 259 -17.33 -7.92 4.31
N MET A 260 -16.05 -8.02 4.67
CA MET A 260 -15.67 -8.78 5.86
C MET A 260 -16.38 -8.12 7.05
N ILE A 261 -17.49 -8.75 7.46
CA ILE A 261 -18.14 -8.69 8.77
C ILE A 261 -18.36 -7.26 9.30
N ARG A 262 -19.55 -6.71 9.04
CA ARG A 262 -20.25 -5.89 10.05
C ARG A 262 -21.33 -6.74 10.69
N GLU A 263 -20.95 -7.61 11.62
CA GLU A 263 -21.87 -8.16 12.61
C GLU A 263 -21.23 -8.01 13.98
N ALA A 264 -21.13 -6.77 14.47
CA ALA A 264 -20.78 -6.50 15.88
C ALA A 264 -21.22 -5.11 16.40
N LEU A 265 -21.86 -4.25 15.59
CA LEU A 265 -22.40 -2.97 16.07
C LEU A 265 -23.75 -2.70 15.40
N GLY A 266 -24.80 -3.24 16.01
CA GLY A 266 -26.21 -3.11 15.60
C GLY A 266 -27.01 -4.31 16.04
#